data_AF-A0A976EJJ9-F1
#
_entry.id   AF-A0A976EJJ9-F1
#
_cell.length_a   1.000
_cell.length_b   1.000
_cell.length_c   1.000
_cell.angle_alpha   90.00
_cell.angle_beta   90.00
_cell.angle_gamma   90.00
#
_symmetry.space_group_name_H-M   'P 1'
#
loop_
_entity.id
_entity.type
_entity.pdbx_description
1 polymer ?
#
loop_
_entity_poly.entity_id
_entity_poly.type
_entity_poly.pdbx_seq_one_letter_code
_entity_poly.pdbx_strand_id
1 'polypeptide(L)'
;MMNFSLSVRWFNAALPLVATAVATVLAVSANVAIAQTSPSCPFTVAEVKQGLGIDVSAATPGKEMAFTGGKLVSCRYTNSDVTKPALWLNQTVMDDPKNPYNATSFKMMAGKLTPVPGDADGAAWQDNQGDLTNATLHYLRNGAIIELRVTVSPRDKAYADIRAKLPKLRRLPL
;
A
#
# COMPACT_ATOMS: atom_id res chain seq x y z
N MET A 1 -70.73 38.47 1.99
CA MET A 1 -70.85 38.93 3.39
C MET A 1 -69.84 38.17 4.23
N MET A 2 -68.98 38.89 4.95
CA MET A 2 -67.88 38.37 5.76
C MET A 2 -68.41 37.59 6.97
N ASN A 3 -67.69 36.54 7.39
CA ASN A 3 -67.35 36.36 8.80
C ASN A 3 -66.19 35.38 8.99
N PHE A 4 -65.19 35.85 9.73
CA PHE A 4 -64.05 35.09 10.27
C PHE A 4 -64.50 34.36 11.55
N SER A 5 -64.00 33.14 11.78
CA SER A 5 -63.78 32.66 13.14
C SER A 5 -62.63 31.65 13.17
N LEU A 6 -61.60 32.01 13.94
CA LEU A 6 -60.41 31.23 14.28
C LEU A 6 -60.66 30.36 15.52
N SER A 7 -59.70 29.45 15.77
CA SER A 7 -59.38 28.77 17.04
C SER A 7 -59.91 27.33 17.16
N VAL A 8 -59.19 26.33 17.67
CA VAL A 8 -57.83 26.17 18.23
C VAL A 8 -57.53 24.67 18.14
N ARG A 9 -56.29 24.30 17.77
CA ARG A 9 -55.86 22.90 17.67
C ARG A 9 -55.38 22.36 19.02
N TRP A 10 -56.02 21.28 19.46
CA TRP A 10 -55.49 20.05 20.08
C TRP A 10 -54.15 20.11 20.83
N PHE A 11 -54.21 19.90 22.15
CA PHE A 11 -53.15 19.24 22.92
C PHE A 11 -53.79 18.29 23.94
N ASN A 12 -53.66 16.98 23.71
CA ASN A 12 -53.73 15.99 24.78
C ASN A 12 -52.41 15.24 24.76
N ALA A 13 -51.62 15.51 25.80
CA ALA A 13 -50.37 14.85 26.08
C ALA A 13 -50.63 13.42 26.55
N ALA A 14 -50.06 12.44 25.85
CA ALA A 14 -49.92 11.08 26.35
C ALA A 14 -48.44 10.70 26.23
N LEU A 15 -47.77 10.65 27.37
CA LEU A 15 -46.44 10.07 27.53
C LEU A 15 -46.47 8.59 27.15
N PRO A 16 -45.47 8.07 26.42
CA PRO A 16 -45.10 6.67 26.54
C PRO A 16 -43.74 6.51 27.22
N LEU A 17 -43.72 5.49 28.06
CA LEU A 17 -42.65 4.97 28.88
C LEU A 17 -41.31 4.86 28.14
N VAL A 18 -40.25 5.30 28.82
CA VAL A 18 -38.86 4.94 28.51
C VAL A 18 -38.67 3.47 28.86
N ALA A 19 -38.73 2.60 27.86
CA ALA A 19 -38.31 1.20 27.98
C ALA A 19 -36.81 1.10 27.70
N THR A 20 -36.00 1.07 28.75
CA THR A 20 -34.56 0.88 28.66
C THR A 20 -34.26 -0.58 28.31
N ALA A 21 -34.17 -0.90 27.02
CA ALA A 21 -33.67 -2.18 26.55
C ALA A 21 -32.15 -2.22 26.73
N VAL A 22 -31.67 -2.99 27.70
CA VAL A 22 -30.24 -3.31 27.85
C VAL A 22 -29.87 -4.29 26.74
N ALA A 23 -29.37 -3.76 25.62
CA ALA A 23 -28.76 -4.57 24.58
C ALA A 23 -27.35 -4.98 25.04
N THR A 24 -27.21 -6.22 25.53
CA THR A 24 -25.91 -6.88 25.70
C THR A 24 -25.25 -7.01 24.33
N VAL A 25 -24.34 -6.09 24.02
CA VAL A 25 -23.44 -6.22 22.87
C VAL A 25 -22.43 -7.31 23.21
N LEU A 26 -22.67 -8.51 22.69
CA LEU A 26 -21.64 -9.54 22.56
C LEU A 26 -20.58 -9.01 21.58
N ALA A 27 -19.54 -8.40 22.13
CA ALA A 27 -18.34 -8.05 21.39
C ALA A 27 -17.69 -9.37 20.94
N VAL A 28 -17.99 -9.80 19.71
CA VAL A 28 -17.17 -10.76 18.99
C VAL A 28 -15.83 -10.06 18.76
N SER A 29 -14.86 -10.38 19.63
CA SER A 29 -13.47 -10.00 19.44
C SER A 29 -12.98 -10.71 18.18
N ALA A 30 -13.13 -10.05 17.03
CA ALA A 30 -12.41 -10.41 15.83
C ALA A 30 -10.92 -10.22 16.16
N ASN A 31 -10.29 -11.30 16.62
CA ASN A 31 -8.83 -11.43 16.64
C ASN A 31 -8.37 -11.42 15.19
N VAL A 32 -8.34 -10.24 14.58
CA VAL A 32 -7.50 -9.98 13.42
C VAL A 32 -6.09 -10.23 13.94
N ALA A 33 -5.55 -11.41 13.64
CA ALA A 33 -4.14 -11.67 13.78
C ALA A 33 -3.43 -10.60 12.94
N ILE A 34 -2.99 -9.53 13.60
CA ILE A 34 -2.10 -8.54 13.00
C ILE A 34 -0.82 -9.33 12.76
N ALA A 35 -0.69 -9.92 11.58
CA ALA A 35 0.53 -10.55 11.14
C ALA A 35 1.65 -9.52 11.36
N GLN A 36 2.59 -9.84 12.25
CA GLN A 36 3.66 -8.93 12.64
C GLN A 36 4.46 -8.53 11.39
N THR A 37 4.24 -7.32 10.90
CA THR A 37 5.06 -6.72 9.86
C THR A 37 6.38 -6.31 10.50
N SER A 38 7.48 -6.93 10.09
CA SER A 38 8.81 -6.43 10.43
C SER A 38 9.03 -5.07 9.75
N PRO A 39 9.79 -4.13 10.35
CA PRO A 39 10.15 -2.87 9.68
C PRO A 39 10.78 -3.09 8.29
N SER A 40 11.48 -4.20 8.10
CA SER A 40 12.06 -4.60 6.82
C SER A 40 11.05 -5.20 5.85
N CYS A 41 10.00 -5.88 6.34
CA CYS A 41 8.92 -6.50 5.57
C CYS A 41 7.57 -5.86 5.92
N PRO A 42 7.27 -4.67 5.37
CA PRO A 42 6.11 -3.85 5.76
C PRO A 42 4.78 -4.33 5.17
N PHE A 43 4.79 -5.28 4.24
CA PHE A 43 3.59 -5.91 3.70
C PHE A 43 3.37 -7.26 4.39
N THR A 44 2.11 -7.64 4.55
CA THR A 44 1.79 -9.02 4.93
C THR A 44 1.74 -9.89 3.67
N VAL A 45 1.97 -11.20 3.81
CA VAL A 45 1.78 -12.17 2.72
C VAL A 45 0.37 -12.07 2.13
N ALA A 46 -0.64 -11.88 2.98
CA ALA A 46 -2.03 -11.70 2.55
C ALA A 46 -2.22 -10.42 1.72
N GLU A 47 -1.59 -9.30 2.11
CA GLU A 47 -1.65 -8.05 1.36
C GLU A 47 -1.03 -8.21 -0.03
N VAL A 48 0.13 -8.87 -0.14
CA VAL A 48 0.78 -9.15 -1.43
C VAL A 48 -0.11 -10.04 -2.30
N LYS A 49 -0.69 -11.09 -1.72
CA LYS A 49 -1.58 -12.01 -2.44
C LYS A 49 -2.85 -11.34 -2.94
N GLN A 50 -3.53 -10.58 -2.08
CA GLN A 50 -4.79 -9.91 -2.44
C GLN A 50 -4.54 -8.73 -3.39
N GLY A 51 -3.51 -7.93 -3.11
CA GLY A 51 -3.20 -6.72 -3.87
C GLY A 51 -2.64 -7.00 -5.25
N LEU A 52 -1.75 -7.99 -5.39
CA LEU A 52 -1.09 -8.30 -6.66
C LEU A 52 -1.66 -9.54 -7.36
N GLY A 53 -2.38 -10.41 -6.65
CA GLY A 53 -2.82 -11.68 -7.21
C GLY A 53 -1.68 -12.69 -7.41
N ILE A 54 -0.58 -12.54 -6.68
CA ILE A 54 0.55 -13.47 -6.71
C ILE A 54 0.56 -14.34 -5.45
N ASP A 55 0.79 -15.64 -5.59
CA ASP A 55 0.88 -16.55 -4.46
C ASP A 55 2.30 -16.55 -3.86
N VAL A 56 2.47 -15.82 -2.75
CA VAL A 56 3.68 -15.86 -1.92
C VAL A 56 3.37 -16.58 -0.60
N SER A 57 4.34 -17.31 -0.06
CA SER A 57 4.19 -18.09 1.18
C SER A 57 5.04 -17.58 2.33
N ALA A 58 6.09 -16.80 2.05
CA ALA A 58 7.00 -16.28 3.04
C ALA A 58 7.39 -14.84 2.75
N ALA A 59 7.64 -14.07 3.81
CA ALA A 59 8.31 -12.77 3.77
C ALA A 59 9.65 -12.92 4.48
N THR A 60 10.74 -12.77 3.73
CA THR A 60 12.11 -12.93 4.23
C THR A 60 12.77 -11.55 4.26
N PRO A 61 13.11 -11.04 5.45
CA PRO A 61 13.85 -9.80 5.56
C PRO A 61 15.25 -10.01 4.97
N GLY A 62 15.68 -9.09 4.10
CA GLY A 62 17.07 -9.04 3.65
C GLY A 62 17.97 -8.44 4.73
N LYS A 63 19.28 -8.52 4.51
CA LYS A 63 20.25 -7.82 5.37
C LYS A 63 20.13 -6.32 5.15
N GLU A 64 20.11 -5.55 6.23
CA GLU A 64 20.34 -4.11 6.13
C GLU A 64 21.80 -3.89 5.70
N MET A 65 21.99 -3.08 4.66
CA MET A 65 23.32 -2.71 4.17
C MET A 65 23.49 -1.21 4.38
N ALA A 66 24.30 -0.84 5.38
CA ALA A 66 24.71 0.54 5.56
C ALA A 66 25.71 0.94 4.47
N PHE A 67 25.63 2.20 4.04
CA PHE A 67 26.61 2.84 3.18
C PHE A 67 26.84 4.27 3.68
N THR A 68 27.82 4.97 3.13
CA THR A 68 28.10 6.35 3.53
C THR A 68 26.89 7.24 3.24
N GLY A 69 26.21 7.74 4.28
CA GLY A 69 25.08 8.66 4.18
C GLY A 69 23.70 7.99 4.13
N GLY A 70 23.60 6.69 4.40
CA GLY A 70 22.31 6.01 4.51
C GLY A 70 22.39 4.49 4.64
N LYS A 71 21.26 3.84 4.37
CA LYS A 71 21.12 2.39 4.40
C LYS A 71 20.14 1.87 3.35
N LEU A 72 20.37 0.64 2.93
CA LEU A 72 19.44 -0.14 2.12
C LEU A 72 18.78 -1.20 3.00
N VAL A 73 17.45 -1.16 3.07
CA VAL A 73 16.62 -2.17 3.74
C VAL A 73 15.86 -2.93 2.66
N SER A 74 15.85 -4.26 2.72
CA SER A 74 15.17 -5.07 1.71
C SER A 74 14.30 -6.14 2.34
N CYS A 75 13.29 -6.58 1.58
CA CYS A 75 12.49 -7.75 1.91
C CYS A 75 12.06 -8.47 0.64
N ARG A 76 12.00 -9.80 0.71
CA ARG A 76 11.55 -10.66 -0.38
C ARG A 76 10.31 -11.42 0.05
N TYR A 77 9.25 -11.30 -0.75
CA TYR A 77 8.04 -12.10 -0.63
C TYR A 77 8.09 -13.18 -1.71
N THR A 78 8.30 -14.43 -1.29
CA THR A 78 8.60 -15.54 -2.19
C THR A 78 7.66 -16.72 -1.99
N ASN A 79 7.64 -17.61 -2.98
CA ASN A 79 7.06 -18.94 -2.90
C ASN A 79 8.20 -19.98 -2.81
N SER A 80 7.89 -21.20 -2.34
CA SER A 80 8.80 -22.35 -2.47
C SER A 80 9.03 -22.74 -3.94
N ASP A 81 8.06 -22.48 -4.81
CA ASP A 81 8.21 -22.62 -6.26
C ASP A 81 8.87 -21.35 -6.84
N VAL A 82 10.17 -21.46 -7.16
CA VAL A 82 11.00 -20.36 -7.69
C VAL A 82 10.60 -19.91 -9.09
N THR A 83 9.72 -20.66 -9.77
CA THR A 83 9.18 -20.26 -11.08
C THR A 83 8.00 -19.30 -10.97
N LYS A 84 7.44 -19.14 -9.75
CA LYS A 84 6.33 -18.22 -9.50
C LYS A 84 6.82 -16.78 -9.29
N PRO A 85 5.97 -15.79 -9.63
CA PRO A 85 6.25 -14.39 -9.32
C PRO A 85 6.52 -14.17 -7.83
N ALA A 86 7.56 -13.41 -7.54
CA ALA A 86 7.93 -12.93 -6.22
C ALA A 86 7.89 -11.40 -6.20
N LEU A 87 7.65 -10.80 -5.04
CA LEU A 87 7.79 -9.36 -4.82
C LEU A 87 9.09 -9.09 -4.06
N TRP A 88 9.93 -8.23 -4.60
CA TRP A 88 11.11 -7.69 -3.93
C TRP A 88 10.84 -6.23 -3.60
N LEU A 89 11.04 -5.89 -2.34
CA LEU A 89 11.00 -4.53 -1.84
C LEU A 89 12.42 -4.10 -1.48
N ASN A 90 12.86 -2.97 -2.00
CA ASN A 90 14.06 -2.29 -1.54
C ASN A 90 13.71 -0.86 -1.09
N GLN A 91 14.27 -0.44 0.03
CA GLN A 91 14.09 0.88 0.63
C GLN A 91 15.49 1.49 0.81
N THR A 92 15.81 2.50 0.01
CA THR A 92 17.03 3.30 0.22
C THR A 92 16.65 4.47 1.10
N VAL A 93 17.13 4.45 2.34
CA VAL A 93 16.87 5.47 3.36
C VAL A 93 18.16 6.25 3.58
N MET A 94 18.15 7.55 3.30
CA MET A 94 19.28 8.43 3.58
C MET A 94 19.24 8.89 5.04
N ASP A 95 20.41 9.13 5.65
CA ASP A 95 20.49 9.63 7.03
C ASP A 95 19.83 11.01 7.19
N ASP A 96 19.94 11.86 6.15
CA ASP A 96 19.17 13.09 6.01
C ASP A 96 18.02 12.89 5.01
N PRO A 97 16.74 12.95 5.42
CA PRO A 97 15.60 12.78 4.52
C PRO A 97 15.49 13.90 3.48
N LYS A 98 16.11 15.07 3.72
CA LYS A 98 16.17 16.19 2.78
C LYS A 98 17.38 16.12 1.86
N ASN A 99 18.18 15.05 1.93
CA ASN A 99 19.37 14.92 1.09
C ASN A 99 18.98 15.00 -0.40
N PRO A 100 19.55 15.94 -1.17
CA PRO A 100 19.24 16.11 -2.60
C PRO A 100 19.59 14.88 -3.44
N TYR A 101 20.43 13.99 -2.92
CA TYR A 101 20.71 12.69 -3.52
C TYR A 101 19.45 11.86 -3.72
N ASN A 102 18.43 11.98 -2.85
CA ASN A 102 17.17 11.24 -3.01
C ASN A 102 16.46 11.58 -4.33
N ALA A 103 16.25 12.86 -4.60
CA ALA A 103 15.58 13.31 -5.82
C ALA A 103 16.47 13.15 -7.06
N THR A 104 17.79 13.28 -6.91
CA THR A 104 18.74 13.20 -8.02
C THR A 104 18.97 11.74 -8.44
N SER A 105 19.25 10.86 -7.48
CA SER A 105 19.44 9.43 -7.73
C SER A 105 18.16 8.76 -8.20
N PHE A 106 16.99 9.18 -7.71
CA PHE A 106 15.72 8.73 -8.27
C PHE A 106 15.63 9.02 -9.78
N LYS A 107 16.09 10.19 -10.24
CA LYS A 107 16.09 10.54 -11.68
C LYS A 107 17.17 9.83 -12.50
N MET A 108 18.25 9.36 -11.86
CA MET A 108 19.42 8.75 -12.52
C MET A 108 19.40 7.21 -12.53
N MET A 109 18.31 6.56 -12.11
CA MET A 109 18.21 5.10 -12.13
C MET A 109 18.31 4.55 -13.55
N ALA A 110 19.02 3.44 -13.73
CA ALA A 110 19.24 2.81 -15.04
C ALA A 110 17.93 2.52 -15.79
N GLY A 111 17.89 2.72 -17.10
CA GLY A 111 16.66 2.60 -17.91
C GLY A 111 15.88 3.92 -18.03
N LYS A 112 14.64 3.84 -18.55
CA LYS A 112 13.72 4.97 -18.69
C LYS A 112 12.71 4.95 -17.54
N LEU A 113 12.58 6.06 -16.83
CA LEU A 113 11.50 6.24 -15.87
C LEU A 113 10.27 6.83 -16.55
N THR A 114 9.18 6.05 -16.59
CA THR A 114 7.88 6.48 -17.11
C THR A 114 6.96 6.80 -15.94
N PRO A 115 6.59 8.07 -15.71
CA PRO A 115 5.75 8.45 -14.58
C PRO A 115 4.40 7.72 -14.56
N VAL A 116 3.91 7.41 -13.35
CA VAL A 116 2.52 7.05 -13.10
C VAL A 116 1.72 8.35 -12.98
N PRO A 117 0.79 8.65 -13.91
CA PRO A 117 0.07 9.91 -13.89
C PRO A 117 -0.71 10.12 -12.59
N GLY A 118 -0.56 11.30 -11.98
CA GLY A 118 -1.30 11.70 -10.78
C GLY A 118 -0.83 11.06 -9.47
N ASP A 119 0.30 10.36 -9.45
CA ASP A 119 0.80 9.74 -8.23
C ASP A 119 1.42 10.76 -7.26
N ALA A 120 0.97 10.74 -5.99
CA ALA A 120 1.37 11.70 -4.97
C ALA A 120 2.84 11.58 -4.53
N ASP A 121 3.41 10.37 -4.61
CA ASP A 121 4.80 10.06 -4.24
C ASP A 121 5.72 10.06 -5.48
N GLY A 122 5.22 10.59 -6.61
CA GLY A 122 5.96 10.67 -7.86
C GLY A 122 6.32 9.31 -8.45
N ALA A 123 5.46 8.29 -8.25
CA ALA A 123 5.76 6.95 -8.69
C ALA A 123 6.06 6.89 -10.19
N ALA A 124 7.05 6.08 -10.57
CA ALA A 124 7.48 5.89 -11.93
C ALA A 124 7.85 4.43 -12.22
N TRP A 125 7.46 3.97 -13.39
CA TRP A 125 7.88 2.68 -13.93
C TRP A 125 9.29 2.75 -14.43
N GLN A 126 10.11 1.77 -14.09
CA GLN A 126 11.40 1.59 -14.70
C GLN A 126 11.29 0.67 -15.90
N ASP A 127 11.36 1.26 -17.09
CA ASP A 127 11.32 0.58 -18.38
C ASP A 127 12.75 0.46 -18.97
N ASN A 128 12.95 -0.43 -19.95
CA ASN A 128 14.18 -0.52 -20.75
C ASN A 128 15.51 -0.74 -19.98
N GLN A 129 15.52 -1.48 -18.86
CA GLN A 129 16.76 -1.94 -18.19
C GLN A 129 17.48 -3.12 -18.91
N GLY A 130 17.14 -3.41 -20.17
CA GLY A 130 17.64 -4.59 -20.91
C GLY A 130 16.72 -5.82 -20.78
N ASP A 131 17.21 -6.99 -21.23
CA ASP A 131 16.45 -8.19 -21.61
C ASP A 131 15.61 -8.89 -20.52
N LEU A 132 15.61 -8.38 -19.28
CA LEU A 132 14.98 -9.00 -18.10
C LEU A 132 14.21 -7.98 -17.24
N THR A 133 13.54 -7.01 -17.86
CA THR A 133 12.83 -5.93 -17.15
C THR A 133 11.59 -6.45 -16.40
N ASN A 134 11.78 -6.86 -15.16
CA ASN A 134 10.69 -7.14 -14.22
C ASN A 134 9.74 -5.92 -14.08
N ALA A 135 8.47 -6.15 -13.74
CA ALA A 135 7.56 -5.06 -13.38
C ALA A 135 8.10 -4.32 -12.15
N THR A 136 8.72 -3.16 -12.37
CA THR A 136 9.49 -2.42 -11.36
C THR A 136 8.94 -1.01 -11.23
N LEU A 137 8.33 -0.73 -10.08
CA LEU A 137 7.80 0.57 -9.72
C LEU A 137 8.72 1.21 -8.68
N HIS A 138 9.08 2.46 -8.92
CA HIS A 138 9.79 3.28 -7.95
C HIS A 138 8.91 4.42 -7.48
N TYR A 139 9.10 4.89 -6.25
CA TYR A 139 8.51 6.14 -5.77
C TYR A 139 9.35 6.73 -4.63
N LEU A 140 9.15 8.02 -4.34
CA LEU A 140 9.83 8.73 -3.27
C LEU A 140 8.82 9.07 -2.17
N ARG A 141 9.06 8.59 -0.95
CA ARG A 141 8.17 8.87 0.19
C ARG A 141 9.01 9.17 1.41
N ASN A 142 8.73 10.29 2.07
CA ASN A 142 9.42 10.76 3.29
C ASN A 142 10.96 10.68 3.21
N GLY A 143 11.54 10.98 2.04
CA GLY A 143 13.00 10.95 1.86
C GLY A 143 13.60 9.55 1.69
N ALA A 144 12.80 8.50 1.49
CA ALA A 144 13.29 7.19 1.07
C ALA A 144 12.85 6.87 -0.37
N ILE A 145 13.80 6.32 -1.13
CA ILE A 145 13.49 5.76 -2.46
C ILE A 145 12.99 4.33 -2.25
N ILE A 146 11.78 4.06 -2.72
CA ILE A 146 11.17 2.74 -2.64
C ILE A 146 11.14 2.09 -4.02
N GLU A 147 11.76 0.92 -4.14
CA GLU A 147 11.63 0.03 -5.29
C GLU A 147 10.70 -1.14 -4.92
N LEU A 148 9.64 -1.31 -5.70
CA LEU A 148 8.81 -2.51 -5.73
C LEU A 148 9.05 -3.23 -7.05
N ARG A 149 9.61 -4.43 -6.99
CA ARG A 149 9.93 -5.25 -8.15
C ARG A 149 9.21 -6.57 -8.08
N VAL A 150 8.35 -6.87 -9.06
CA VAL A 150 7.71 -8.18 -9.18
C VAL A 150 8.41 -8.96 -10.28
N THR A 151 8.84 -10.20 -10.00
CA THR A 151 9.60 -11.05 -10.94
C THR A 151 8.73 -11.60 -12.07
N VAL A 152 8.26 -10.71 -12.93
CA VAL A 152 7.42 -10.96 -14.10
C VAL A 152 7.98 -10.17 -15.26
N SER A 153 8.40 -10.88 -16.32
CA SER A 153 8.96 -10.30 -17.55
C SER A 153 7.89 -9.53 -18.35
N PRO A 154 8.23 -8.53 -19.17
CA PRO A 154 7.28 -7.83 -20.02
C PRO A 154 6.63 -8.73 -21.08
N ARG A 155 7.23 -9.89 -21.34
CA ARG A 155 6.69 -10.92 -22.26
C ARG A 155 5.65 -11.83 -21.60
N ASP A 156 5.54 -11.80 -20.27
CA ASP A 156 4.54 -12.60 -19.55
C ASP A 156 3.16 -11.92 -19.62
N LYS A 157 2.11 -12.71 -19.84
CA LYS A 157 0.72 -12.23 -19.88
C LYS A 157 0.28 -11.54 -18.58
N ALA A 158 0.88 -11.90 -17.44
CA ALA A 158 0.59 -11.31 -16.15
C ALA A 158 1.18 -9.90 -15.98
N TYR A 159 2.14 -9.49 -16.85
CA TYR A 159 2.87 -8.24 -16.69
C TYR A 159 1.97 -7.00 -16.64
N ALA A 160 1.02 -6.90 -17.57
CA ALA A 160 0.10 -5.76 -17.65
C ALA A 160 -0.80 -5.65 -16.41
N ASP A 161 -1.29 -6.80 -15.92
CA ASP A 161 -2.13 -6.87 -14.72
C ASP A 161 -1.33 -6.51 -13.45
N ILE A 162 -0.11 -7.02 -13.31
CA ILE A 162 0.81 -6.64 -12.23
C ILE A 162 1.11 -5.14 -12.27
N ARG A 163 1.39 -4.56 -13.44
CA ARG A 163 1.59 -3.11 -13.57
C ARG A 163 0.35 -2.32 -13.16
N ALA A 164 -0.86 -2.80 -13.46
CA ALA A 164 -2.09 -2.13 -13.03
C ALA A 164 -2.34 -2.23 -11.51
N LYS A 165 -1.82 -3.26 -10.85
CA LYS A 165 -2.04 -3.56 -9.43
C LYS A 165 -0.97 -2.99 -8.51
N LEU A 166 0.30 -2.99 -8.91
CA LEU A 166 1.42 -2.60 -8.06
C LEU A 166 1.29 -1.17 -7.47
N PRO A 167 0.87 -0.13 -8.21
CA PRO A 167 0.67 1.21 -7.66
C PRO A 167 -0.49 1.31 -6.66
N LYS A 168 -1.37 0.30 -6.63
CA LYS A 168 -2.53 0.25 -5.72
C LYS A 168 -2.20 -0.43 -4.38
N LEU A 169 -1.00 -1.01 -4.24
CA LEU A 169 -0.53 -1.43 -2.93
C LEU A 169 -0.46 -0.23 -1.99
N ARG A 170 -0.68 -0.50 -0.70
CA ARG A 170 -0.56 0.53 0.33
C ARG A 170 0.85 1.12 0.28
N ARG A 171 0.94 2.44 0.37
CA ARG A 171 2.23 3.13 0.47
C ARG A 171 2.89 2.84 1.82
N LEU A 172 4.21 2.75 1.84
CA LEU A 172 4.94 2.46 3.08
C LEU A 172 4.78 3.61 4.10
N PRO A 173 4.48 3.30 5.37
CA PRO A 173 4.51 4.27 6.46
C PRO A 173 5.97 4.47 6.86
N LEU A 174 6.64 5.41 6.20
CA LEU A 174 8.01 5.79 6.50
C LEU A 174 8.05 6.96 7.49
#